data_AF-A0A532D6M1-F1
#
_entry.id   AF-A0A532D6M1-F1
#
_cell.length_a   1.000
_cell.length_b   1.000
_cell.length_c   1.000
_cell.angle_alpha   90.00
_cell.angle_beta   90.00
_cell.angle_gamma   90.00
#
_symmetry.space_group_name_H-M   'P 1'
#
loop_
_entity.id
_entity.type
_entity.pdbx_description
1 polymer ?
#
loop_
_entity_poly.entity_id
_entity_poly.type
_entity_poly.pdbx_seq_one_letter_code
_entity_poly.pdbx_strand_id
1 'polypeptide(L)'
;MKHSRQPVHRSTLPLLLLLFGIAMMSPDLGQATDLPVYGGLGGNPLRGDCPKGWYLVGLAGRTGEWVDSIAPVCAPWLRGSQTFGTPSIGQSFGTSMGGQELQKICNESGVNKLAIQSWRISVLRSDNHYVQYVQAHCTSLAPSASTQGLVFGLKPLPKPGEDEILSPLGPFGTQPPDQACPDGEVAVGIRVRAGRFVDAIGLICGPVPVGPGAPTAKLPSPLVQAPSPALPLNPRAKNMRIPEDMFVIVKPGAGAKIPHGQLVITATEPKVGSTNVAELELRYLDAPANQQHSYPFTTIVSVNKAQLLAGYPVEERVTGGYIGRWQVRARSSMKAVPGPWSLPVQFQLVKAQPPPPMVQLPRLNAPITQAPVPNTGVAPTMVRPPTTSSQGGAASSLFVRPRGVEGQEAGRGPSEPAEPAKKP
;
A
#
# COMPACT_ATOMS: atom_id res chain seq x y z
N MET A 1 -56.71 64.33 34.02
CA MET A 1 -55.88 63.12 34.26
C MET A 1 -56.24 62.08 33.20
N LYS A 2 -55.43 61.96 32.13
CA LYS A 2 -55.62 60.98 31.05
C LYS A 2 -54.55 59.89 31.22
N HIS A 3 -54.96 58.70 31.66
CA HIS A 3 -54.07 57.54 31.73
C HIS A 3 -54.01 56.86 30.37
N SER A 4 -52.86 57.00 29.72
CA SER A 4 -52.46 56.29 28.51
C SER A 4 -52.11 54.84 28.88
N ARG A 5 -52.83 53.86 28.31
CA ARG A 5 -52.52 52.44 28.42
C ARG A 5 -51.63 52.04 27.24
N GLN A 6 -50.40 51.62 27.52
CA GLN A 6 -49.54 51.02 26.50
C GLN A 6 -49.84 49.52 26.32
N PRO A 7 -49.80 49.01 25.08
CA PRO A 7 -49.98 47.59 24.79
C PRO A 7 -48.69 46.80 25.05
N VAL A 8 -48.84 45.70 25.81
CA VAL A 8 -47.77 44.75 26.13
C VAL A 8 -47.57 43.81 24.93
N HIS A 9 -46.50 44.03 24.15
CA HIS A 9 -46.07 43.09 23.12
C HIS A 9 -45.41 41.87 23.76
N ARG A 10 -46.11 40.72 23.76
CA ARG A 10 -45.54 39.41 24.10
C ARG A 10 -44.60 38.97 22.97
N SER A 11 -43.29 39.07 23.20
CA SER A 11 -42.25 38.59 22.29
C SER A 11 -42.14 37.06 22.37
N THR A 12 -42.65 36.36 21.36
CA THR A 12 -42.58 34.90 21.19
C THR A 12 -41.35 34.43 20.39
N LEU A 13 -40.40 35.33 20.12
CA LEU A 13 -39.25 35.06 19.24
C LEU A 13 -38.10 34.18 19.80
N PRO A 14 -37.88 33.97 21.12
CA PRO A 14 -36.68 33.24 21.56
C PRO A 14 -36.81 31.71 21.51
N LEU A 15 -38.03 31.15 21.38
CA LEU A 15 -38.23 29.69 21.39
C LEU A 15 -37.97 29.02 20.02
N LEU A 16 -38.13 29.76 18.92
CA LEU A 16 -37.96 29.22 17.56
C LEU A 16 -36.48 29.09 17.17
N LEU A 17 -35.59 29.92 17.72
CA LEU A 17 -34.15 29.88 17.47
C LEU A 17 -33.45 28.70 18.16
N LEU A 18 -33.99 28.19 19.28
CA LEU A 18 -33.39 27.04 19.98
C LEU A 18 -33.67 25.71 19.26
N LEU A 19 -34.79 25.59 18.53
CA LEU A 19 -35.15 24.36 17.80
C LEU A 19 -34.40 24.21 16.46
N PHE A 20 -33.90 25.29 15.87
CA PHE A 20 -33.11 25.22 14.62
C PHE A 20 -31.65 24.82 14.85
N GLY A 21 -31.11 24.96 16.06
CA GLY A 21 -29.72 24.60 16.38
C GLY A 21 -29.46 23.10 16.51
N ILE A 22 -30.48 22.28 16.82
CA ILE A 22 -30.31 20.85 17.11
C ILE A 22 -30.36 19.99 15.82
N ALA A 23 -30.93 20.49 14.72
CA ALA A 23 -31.10 19.73 13.48
C ALA A 23 -29.83 19.63 12.58
N MET A 24 -28.72 20.27 12.94
CA MET A 24 -27.49 20.32 12.12
C MET A 24 -26.38 19.37 12.58
N MET A 25 -26.56 18.64 13.69
CA MET A 25 -25.62 17.59 14.12
C MET A 25 -25.93 16.28 13.37
N SER A 26 -25.74 16.29 12.05
CA SER A 26 -25.69 15.04 11.30
C SER A 26 -24.40 14.32 11.70
N PRO A 27 -24.45 13.09 12.24
CA PRO A 27 -23.25 12.33 12.55
C PRO A 27 -22.45 12.17 11.26
N ASP A 28 -21.21 12.66 11.27
CA ASP A 28 -20.30 12.49 10.15
C ASP A 28 -20.22 11.00 9.81
N LEU A 29 -20.38 10.71 8.53
CA LEU A 29 -20.27 9.36 7.97
C LEU A 29 -18.89 8.78 8.31
N GLY A 30 -18.84 8.00 9.39
CA GLY A 30 -17.78 7.09 9.83
C GLY A 30 -16.38 7.49 9.41
N GLN A 31 -15.80 8.49 10.10
CA GLN A 31 -14.38 8.78 9.95
C GLN A 31 -13.58 7.56 10.43
N ALA A 32 -12.51 7.20 9.72
CA ALA A 32 -11.67 6.09 10.13
C ALA A 32 -11.02 6.39 11.50
N THR A 33 -11.11 5.44 12.43
CA THR A 33 -10.53 5.56 13.75
C THR A 33 -9.08 5.09 13.73
N ASP A 34 -8.15 6.00 14.01
CA ASP A 34 -6.74 5.71 14.13
C ASP A 34 -6.40 5.20 15.52
N LEU A 35 -5.95 3.96 15.62
CA LEU A 35 -5.45 3.45 16.89
C LEU A 35 -3.96 3.83 17.08
N PRO A 36 -3.46 3.84 18.33
CA PRO A 36 -2.05 4.16 18.62
C PRO A 36 -1.06 3.26 17.87
N VAL A 37 0.15 3.73 17.62
CA VAL A 37 1.22 2.88 17.08
C VAL A 37 2.06 2.31 18.23
N TYR A 38 2.37 1.01 18.19
CA TYR A 38 3.22 0.34 19.19
C TYR A 38 4.53 -0.13 18.54
N GLY A 39 5.65 0.12 19.21
CA GLY A 39 6.99 -0.12 18.69
C GLY A 39 8.00 0.94 19.13
N GLY A 40 9.12 1.00 18.41
CA GLY A 40 10.18 2.00 18.59
C GLY A 40 9.82 3.39 18.06
N LEU A 41 10.61 4.37 18.49
CA LEU A 41 10.49 5.78 18.09
C LEU A 41 11.14 6.09 16.73
N GLY A 42 11.75 5.09 16.07
CA GLY A 42 12.40 5.22 14.77
C GLY A 42 11.43 5.35 13.59
N GLY A 43 12.01 5.51 12.40
CA GLY A 43 11.28 5.51 11.12
C GLY A 43 10.43 6.74 10.84
N ASN A 44 9.90 6.80 9.62
CA ASN A 44 8.94 7.83 9.20
C ASN A 44 7.51 7.32 9.40
N PRO A 45 6.58 8.16 9.86
CA PRO A 45 5.17 7.79 9.91
C PRO A 45 4.59 7.67 8.50
N LEU A 46 4.00 6.52 8.23
CA LEU A 46 3.44 6.10 6.95
C LEU A 46 2.07 5.46 7.19
N ARG A 47 1.28 5.36 6.13
CA ARG A 47 -0.10 4.90 6.19
C ARG A 47 -0.42 3.99 5.02
N GLY A 48 -1.00 2.84 5.31
CA GLY A 48 -1.43 1.85 4.33
C GLY A 48 -2.92 1.60 4.46
N ASP A 49 -3.72 2.51 3.91
CA ASP A 49 -5.18 2.37 3.88
C ASP A 49 -5.60 1.35 2.80
N CYS A 50 -6.58 0.50 3.13
CA CYS A 50 -7.27 -0.28 2.12
C CYS A 50 -8.16 0.64 1.26
N PRO A 51 -8.39 0.30 -0.03
CA PRO A 51 -9.33 1.05 -0.85
C PRO A 51 -10.74 1.11 -0.22
N LYS A 52 -11.54 2.12 -0.57
CA LYS A 52 -12.89 2.27 -0.02
C LYS A 52 -13.75 1.02 -0.27
N GLY A 53 -14.36 0.49 0.79
CA GLY A 53 -15.15 -0.75 0.75
C GLY A 53 -14.33 -2.04 0.80
N TRP A 54 -13.02 -1.92 1.01
CA TRP A 54 -12.10 -3.02 1.26
C TRP A 54 -11.70 -3.03 2.72
N TYR A 55 -11.30 -4.20 3.18
CA TYR A 55 -10.98 -4.46 4.58
C TYR A 55 -9.64 -5.15 4.67
N LEU A 56 -8.97 -4.96 5.81
CA LEU A 56 -7.70 -5.59 6.09
C LEU A 56 -7.96 -7.06 6.45
N VAL A 57 -7.56 -7.96 5.55
CA VAL A 57 -7.76 -9.41 5.71
C VAL A 57 -6.45 -10.15 6.00
N GLY A 58 -5.32 -9.45 6.04
CA GLY A 58 -4.03 -10.07 6.28
C GLY A 58 -2.87 -9.09 6.21
N LEU A 59 -1.66 -9.64 6.31
CA LEU A 59 -0.39 -8.95 6.24
C LEU A 59 0.55 -9.71 5.29
N ALA A 60 1.34 -8.97 4.52
CA ALA A 60 2.39 -9.50 3.66
C ALA A 60 3.68 -8.72 3.90
N GLY A 61 4.83 -9.29 3.56
CA GLY A 61 6.10 -8.57 3.67
C GLY A 61 7.28 -9.52 3.84
N ARG A 62 8.31 -9.05 4.55
CA ARG A 62 9.54 -9.80 4.80
C ARG A 62 9.81 -9.86 6.31
N THR A 63 10.20 -11.04 6.79
CA THR A 63 10.50 -11.25 8.21
C THR A 63 11.74 -12.10 8.40
N GLY A 64 12.60 -11.69 9.32
CA GLY A 64 13.70 -12.48 9.88
C GLY A 64 13.55 -12.53 11.40
N GLU A 65 14.61 -12.14 12.11
CA GLU A 65 14.55 -11.98 13.57
C GLU A 65 13.55 -10.88 14.00
N TRP A 66 13.22 -9.96 13.08
CA TRP A 66 12.14 -8.98 13.19
C TRP A 66 11.43 -8.79 11.86
N VAL A 67 10.47 -7.88 11.81
CA VAL A 67 9.77 -7.51 10.57
C VAL A 67 10.62 -6.53 9.77
N ASP A 68 11.19 -7.02 8.67
CA ASP A 68 11.99 -6.24 7.72
C ASP A 68 11.13 -5.28 6.91
N SER A 69 9.98 -5.77 6.44
CA SER A 69 8.98 -4.95 5.75
C SER A 69 7.58 -5.52 5.93
N ILE A 70 6.57 -4.65 5.81
CA ILE A 70 5.16 -5.01 5.98
C ILE A 70 4.26 -4.25 5.00
N ALA A 71 3.23 -4.92 4.50
CA ALA A 71 2.21 -4.40 3.62
C ALA A 71 0.83 -4.91 4.08
N PRO A 72 -0.23 -4.09 4.00
CA PRO A 72 -1.58 -4.56 4.25
C PRO A 72 -2.02 -5.48 3.12
N VAL A 73 -2.73 -6.57 3.47
CA VAL A 73 -3.45 -7.39 2.48
C VAL A 73 -4.92 -7.03 2.59
N CYS A 74 -5.46 -6.44 1.54
CA CYS A 74 -6.83 -5.92 1.52
C CYS A 74 -7.70 -6.77 0.60
N ALA A 75 -8.99 -6.91 0.92
CA ALA A 75 -9.96 -7.53 0.02
C ALA A 75 -11.31 -6.77 0.01
N PRO A 76 -12.01 -6.71 -1.13
CA PRO A 76 -13.32 -6.07 -1.22
C PRO A 76 -14.38 -6.94 -0.55
N TRP A 77 -15.31 -6.34 0.19
CA TRP A 77 -16.47 -7.06 0.72
C TRP A 77 -17.58 -7.16 -0.34
N LEU A 78 -17.90 -8.38 -0.76
CA LEU A 78 -18.94 -8.67 -1.74
C LEU A 78 -20.27 -8.88 -1.01
N ARG A 79 -21.09 -7.83 -0.93
CA ARG A 79 -22.37 -7.84 -0.19
C ARG A 79 -23.32 -8.97 -0.62
N GLY A 80 -23.34 -9.31 -1.91
CA GLY A 80 -24.26 -10.32 -2.46
C GLY A 80 -23.96 -11.73 -1.93
N SER A 81 -22.67 -12.09 -1.82
CA SER A 81 -22.24 -13.40 -1.31
C SER A 81 -21.91 -13.38 0.19
N GLN A 82 -21.85 -12.20 0.81
CA GLN A 82 -21.31 -11.99 2.16
C GLN A 82 -19.93 -12.63 2.32
N THR A 83 -19.05 -12.40 1.36
CA THR A 83 -17.66 -12.89 1.37
C THR A 83 -16.71 -11.81 0.86
N PHE A 84 -15.43 -11.96 1.18
CA PHE A 84 -14.35 -11.22 0.56
C PHE A 84 -14.09 -11.73 -0.86
N GLY A 85 -13.80 -10.78 -1.75
CA GLY A 85 -13.25 -11.06 -3.08
C GLY A 85 -11.76 -11.41 -3.02
N THR A 86 -11.10 -11.40 -4.18
CA THR A 86 -9.67 -11.70 -4.28
C THR A 86 -8.84 -10.69 -3.49
N PRO A 87 -7.97 -11.13 -2.58
CA PRO A 87 -7.09 -10.23 -1.84
C PRO A 87 -6.03 -9.61 -2.75
N SER A 88 -5.65 -8.36 -2.46
CA SER A 88 -4.50 -7.67 -3.06
C SER A 88 -3.54 -7.19 -1.97
N ILE A 89 -2.25 -7.17 -2.30
CA ILE A 89 -1.21 -6.63 -1.43
C ILE A 89 -1.09 -5.14 -1.72
N GLY A 90 -1.17 -4.32 -0.67
CA GLY A 90 -1.00 -2.88 -0.74
C GLY A 90 0.47 -2.45 -0.80
N GLN A 91 0.72 -1.17 -0.50
CA GLN A 91 2.08 -0.64 -0.42
C GLN A 91 2.87 -1.32 0.72
N SER A 92 4.13 -1.67 0.45
CA SER A 92 5.06 -2.19 1.45
C SER A 92 5.84 -1.07 2.13
N PHE A 93 6.07 -1.22 3.43
CA PHE A 93 6.78 -0.30 4.31
C PHE A 93 8.00 -1.00 4.90
N GLY A 94 9.15 -0.32 4.92
CA GLY A 94 10.46 -0.90 5.24
C GLY A 94 11.29 -1.14 3.97
N THR A 95 12.56 -0.77 4.00
CA THR A 95 13.46 -0.84 2.83
C THR A 95 14.44 -2.02 2.88
N SER A 96 14.47 -2.77 3.99
CA SER A 96 15.30 -3.95 4.12
C SER A 96 14.87 -5.04 3.14
N MET A 97 15.85 -5.57 2.41
CA MET A 97 15.70 -6.76 1.57
C MET A 97 16.02 -8.06 2.34
N GLY A 98 16.28 -7.95 3.66
CA GLY A 98 16.51 -9.08 4.55
C GLY A 98 15.27 -9.94 4.77
N GLY A 99 15.40 -10.96 5.62
CA GLY A 99 14.31 -11.86 5.96
C GLY A 99 13.80 -12.72 4.80
N GLN A 100 12.81 -13.56 5.10
CA GLN A 100 12.06 -14.35 4.13
C GLN A 100 10.72 -13.69 3.82
N GLU A 101 10.23 -13.87 2.60
CA GLU A 101 8.88 -13.42 2.25
C GLU A 101 7.85 -14.23 3.03
N LEU A 102 6.90 -13.51 3.62
CA LEU A 102 5.81 -14.10 4.37
C LEU A 102 4.51 -13.38 4.00
N GLN A 103 3.44 -14.15 3.84
CA GLN A 103 2.10 -13.64 3.69
C GLN A 103 1.16 -14.47 4.57
N LYS A 104 0.32 -13.77 5.33
CA LYS A 104 -0.66 -14.36 6.22
C LYS A 104 -1.99 -13.67 6.05
N ILE A 105 -3.04 -14.43 5.83
CA ILE A 105 -4.40 -13.95 5.57
C ILE A 105 -5.33 -14.67 6.53
N CYS A 106 -6.37 -14.01 7.00
CA CYS A 106 -7.45 -14.55 7.82
C CYS A 106 -8.27 -15.68 7.14
N ASN A 107 -7.81 -16.23 6.01
CA ASN A 107 -8.57 -17.14 5.16
C ASN A 107 -7.89 -18.52 4.99
N GLU A 108 -7.03 -18.93 5.92
CA GLU A 108 -6.31 -20.22 5.77
C GLU A 108 -7.27 -21.44 5.84
N SER A 109 -8.49 -21.28 6.36
CA SER A 109 -9.51 -22.34 6.42
C SER A 109 -10.48 -22.39 5.22
N GLY A 110 -10.23 -21.60 4.16
CA GLY A 110 -11.14 -21.46 3.00
C GLY A 110 -12.40 -20.64 3.29
N VAL A 111 -12.47 -20.01 4.46
CA VAL A 111 -13.57 -19.12 4.86
C VAL A 111 -13.21 -17.68 4.48
N ASN A 112 -13.63 -17.26 3.28
CA ASN A 112 -13.41 -15.90 2.78
C ASN A 112 -14.32 -14.87 3.48
N LYS A 113 -14.50 -14.93 4.80
CA LYS A 113 -15.42 -14.04 5.55
C LYS A 113 -14.75 -13.30 6.70
N LEU A 114 -13.47 -13.59 6.93
CA LEU A 114 -12.72 -13.13 8.08
C LEU A 114 -11.87 -11.90 7.74
N ALA A 115 -11.91 -10.88 8.59
CA ALA A 115 -11.06 -9.69 8.55
C ALA A 115 -10.41 -9.45 9.91
N ILE A 116 -9.31 -8.70 9.94
CA ILE A 116 -8.60 -8.38 11.18
C ILE A 116 -9.48 -7.45 12.03
N GLN A 117 -9.76 -7.84 13.28
CA GLN A 117 -10.49 -7.04 14.25
C GLN A 117 -9.57 -6.42 15.29
N SER A 118 -8.58 -7.20 15.72
CA SER A 118 -7.61 -6.79 16.72
C SER A 118 -6.27 -7.46 16.47
N TRP A 119 -5.22 -6.98 17.13
CA TRP A 119 -3.94 -7.67 17.15
C TRP A 119 -3.16 -7.39 18.43
N ARG A 120 -2.11 -8.18 18.61
CA ARG A 120 -1.05 -7.99 19.59
C ARG A 120 0.28 -7.82 18.86
N ILE A 121 1.06 -6.85 19.30
CA ILE A 121 2.35 -6.51 18.70
C ILE A 121 3.45 -6.92 19.69
N SER A 122 4.40 -7.73 19.22
CA SER A 122 5.63 -8.02 19.95
C SER A 122 6.77 -7.22 19.38
N VAL A 123 7.62 -6.66 20.24
CA VAL A 123 8.78 -5.84 19.87
C VAL A 123 10.05 -6.47 20.42
N LEU A 124 11.19 -6.25 19.76
CA LEU A 124 12.48 -6.69 20.28
C LEU A 124 12.82 -5.97 21.58
N ARG A 125 13.46 -6.69 22.51
CA ARG A 125 14.08 -6.13 23.72
C ARG A 125 15.43 -5.45 23.41
N SER A 126 15.46 -4.60 22.40
CA SER A 126 16.62 -3.76 22.07
C SER A 126 16.23 -2.29 22.15
N ASP A 127 17.20 -1.39 22.24
CA ASP A 127 16.93 0.05 22.35
C ASP A 127 16.03 0.59 21.23
N ASN A 128 16.11 -0.02 20.04
CA ASN A 128 15.32 0.38 18.88
C ASN A 128 13.88 -0.15 18.88
N HIS A 129 13.54 -1.15 19.71
CA HIS A 129 12.19 -1.72 19.86
C HIS A 129 11.49 -2.06 18.52
N TYR A 130 12.22 -2.64 17.55
CA TYR A 130 11.65 -3.04 16.27
C TYR A 130 10.52 -4.05 16.43
N VAL A 131 9.52 -4.00 15.55
CA VAL A 131 8.40 -4.96 15.54
C VAL A 131 8.95 -6.35 15.21
N GLN A 132 8.80 -7.29 16.13
CA GLN A 132 9.27 -8.66 15.99
C GLN A 132 8.25 -9.53 15.24
N TYR A 133 7.00 -9.53 15.72
CA TYR A 133 5.87 -10.20 15.08
C TYR A 133 4.55 -9.54 15.48
N VAL A 134 3.52 -9.80 14.68
CA VAL A 134 2.14 -9.34 14.90
C VAL A 134 1.24 -10.57 14.98
N GLN A 135 0.51 -10.72 16.09
CA GLN A 135 -0.52 -11.74 16.25
C GLN A 135 -1.89 -11.08 16.05
N ALA A 136 -2.50 -11.29 14.90
CA ALA A 136 -3.81 -10.72 14.59
C ALA A 136 -4.94 -11.70 14.95
N HIS A 137 -6.04 -11.16 15.47
CA HIS A 137 -7.30 -11.85 15.66
C HIS A 137 -8.26 -11.43 14.56
N CYS A 138 -8.73 -12.42 13.82
CA CYS A 138 -9.66 -12.26 12.73
C CYS A 138 -11.08 -12.58 13.21
N THR A 139 -12.04 -11.77 12.80
CA THR A 139 -13.46 -11.97 13.04
C THR A 139 -14.23 -12.09 11.73
N SER A 140 -15.32 -12.83 11.74
CA SER A 140 -16.24 -12.92 10.61
C SER A 140 -17.11 -11.69 10.51
N LEU A 141 -17.21 -11.12 9.31
CA LEU A 141 -18.17 -10.05 9.00
C LEU A 141 -19.55 -10.59 8.60
N ALA A 142 -19.65 -11.89 8.35
CA ALA A 142 -20.93 -12.58 8.22
C ALA A 142 -21.45 -13.01 9.61
N PRO A 143 -22.77 -13.25 9.77
CA PRO A 143 -23.40 -13.63 11.05
C PRO A 143 -22.84 -14.87 11.75
N SER A 144 -21.98 -15.66 11.08
CA SER A 144 -21.28 -16.79 11.66
C SER A 144 -20.06 -16.32 12.47
N ALA A 145 -20.08 -16.47 13.79
CA ALA A 145 -18.99 -16.04 14.69
C ALA A 145 -17.72 -16.91 14.65
N SER A 146 -17.18 -17.17 13.45
CA SER A 146 -15.87 -17.82 13.34
C SER A 146 -14.77 -16.81 13.65
N THR A 147 -13.84 -17.21 14.50
CA THR A 147 -12.64 -16.43 14.85
C THR A 147 -11.40 -17.23 14.51
N GLN A 148 -10.39 -16.57 13.93
CA GLN A 148 -9.12 -17.20 13.61
C GLN A 148 -7.96 -16.29 14.03
N GLY A 149 -6.91 -16.87 14.62
CA GLY A 149 -5.65 -16.16 14.84
C GLY A 149 -4.72 -16.31 13.63
N LEU A 150 -4.01 -15.24 13.27
CA LEU A 150 -2.84 -15.32 12.39
C LEU A 150 -1.62 -14.72 13.09
N VAL A 151 -0.44 -15.24 12.79
CA VAL A 151 0.83 -14.70 13.28
C VAL A 151 1.68 -14.33 12.08
N PHE A 152 1.99 -13.04 11.96
CA PHE A 152 2.87 -12.48 10.95
C PHE A 152 4.23 -12.16 11.58
N GLY A 153 5.27 -12.86 11.12
CA GLY A 153 6.62 -12.79 11.67
C GLY A 153 7.10 -14.17 12.10
N LEU A 154 8.42 -14.34 12.20
CA LEU A 154 8.98 -15.53 12.83
C LEU A 154 8.76 -15.42 14.34
N LYS A 155 7.75 -16.15 14.85
CA LYS A 155 7.64 -16.35 16.29
C LYS A 155 8.96 -16.98 16.75
N PRO A 156 9.73 -16.36 17.66
CA PRO A 156 10.95 -16.99 18.14
C PRO A 156 10.61 -18.38 18.65
N LEU A 157 11.36 -19.38 18.19
CA LEU A 157 11.28 -20.72 18.77
C LEU A 157 11.49 -20.55 20.27
N PRO A 158 10.62 -21.12 21.13
CA PRO A 158 10.89 -21.12 22.56
C PRO A 158 12.27 -21.73 22.74
N LYS A 159 13.22 -20.95 23.27
CA LYS A 159 14.53 -21.50 23.61
C LYS A 159 14.29 -22.59 24.66
N PRO A 160 14.81 -23.82 24.47
CA PRO A 160 14.71 -24.84 25.50
C PRO A 160 15.47 -24.35 26.73
N GLY A 161 14.76 -24.14 27.84
CA GLY A 161 15.34 -23.76 29.14
C GLY A 161 15.03 -22.35 29.65
N GLU A 162 14.25 -21.54 28.93
CA GLU A 162 13.73 -20.27 29.48
C GLU A 162 12.28 -20.44 29.96
N ASP A 163 12.14 -20.73 31.25
CA ASP A 163 10.95 -20.41 32.05
C ASP A 163 10.80 -18.88 32.27
N GLU A 164 11.39 -18.04 31.42
CA GLU A 164 11.20 -16.59 31.44
C GLU A 164 9.96 -16.19 30.65
N ILE A 165 8.83 -16.44 31.31
CA ILE A 165 7.66 -15.55 31.30
C ILE A 165 8.12 -14.20 31.89
N LEU A 166 8.93 -13.46 31.14
CA LEU A 166 9.10 -12.03 31.35
C LEU A 166 8.74 -11.39 30.02
N SER A 167 7.44 -11.22 29.80
CA SER A 167 7.00 -10.21 28.83
C SER A 167 7.79 -8.93 29.11
N PRO A 168 8.27 -8.18 28.09
CA PRO A 168 8.92 -6.91 28.32
C PRO A 168 7.90 -5.99 28.98
N LEU A 169 7.90 -6.03 30.30
CA LEU A 169 7.42 -5.00 31.17
C LEU A 169 8.16 -3.76 30.68
N GLY A 170 7.45 -2.82 30.06
CA GLY A 170 7.95 -1.44 30.05
C GLY A 170 8.24 -1.00 31.49
N PRO A 171 8.69 0.23 31.74
CA PRO A 171 8.88 0.75 33.10
C PRO A 171 7.64 0.62 34.02
N PHE A 172 6.47 0.20 33.49
CA PHE A 172 5.21 -0.05 34.18
C PHE A 172 4.65 -1.49 34.14
N GLY A 173 5.36 -2.51 33.66
CA GLY A 173 4.89 -3.88 33.91
C GLY A 173 3.65 -4.38 33.16
N THR A 174 3.13 -3.63 32.19
CA THR A 174 1.94 -4.06 31.45
C THR A 174 2.34 -4.59 30.08
N GLN A 175 1.95 -5.84 29.77
CA GLN A 175 1.95 -6.35 28.40
C GLN A 175 1.35 -5.29 27.47
N PRO A 176 1.90 -5.05 26.26
CA PRO A 176 1.30 -4.12 25.32
C PRO A 176 -0.15 -4.55 25.12
N PRO A 177 -1.13 -3.65 25.35
CA PRO A 177 -2.53 -4.01 25.32
C PRO A 177 -2.91 -4.48 23.92
N ASP A 178 -3.79 -5.47 23.86
CA ASP A 178 -4.39 -5.87 22.60
C ASP A 178 -5.07 -4.66 21.99
N GLN A 179 -4.67 -4.33 20.75
CA GLN A 179 -5.25 -3.23 20.02
C GLN A 179 -6.43 -3.76 19.22
N ALA A 180 -7.63 -3.36 19.61
CA ALA A 180 -8.87 -3.77 18.96
C ALA A 180 -9.61 -2.59 18.36
N CYS A 181 -10.20 -2.80 17.18
CA CYS A 181 -11.14 -1.83 16.64
C CYS A 181 -12.36 -1.69 17.56
N PRO A 182 -12.91 -0.47 17.70
CA PRO A 182 -14.13 -0.22 18.48
C PRO A 182 -15.31 -1.07 18.00
N ASP A 183 -16.33 -1.18 18.85
CA ASP A 183 -17.57 -1.87 18.50
C ASP A 183 -18.20 -1.27 17.23
N GLY A 184 -18.57 -2.15 16.29
CA GLY A 184 -19.13 -1.75 14.99
C GLY A 184 -18.08 -1.34 13.95
N GLU A 185 -16.80 -1.39 14.29
CA GLU A 185 -15.69 -1.18 13.37
C GLU A 185 -14.85 -2.45 13.16
N VAL A 186 -14.11 -2.50 12.05
CA VAL A 186 -13.14 -3.54 11.71
C VAL A 186 -11.94 -2.90 11.02
N ALA A 187 -10.78 -3.57 10.97
CA ALA A 187 -9.59 -3.00 10.36
C ALA A 187 -9.78 -2.75 8.85
N VAL A 188 -9.41 -1.55 8.43
CA VAL A 188 -9.42 -1.08 7.04
C VAL A 188 -8.05 -0.57 6.59
N GLY A 189 -7.01 -0.81 7.37
CA GLY A 189 -5.64 -0.44 7.01
C GLY A 189 -4.67 -0.52 8.19
N ILE A 190 -3.44 -0.08 7.95
CA ILE A 190 -2.38 -0.04 8.94
C ILE A 190 -1.68 1.34 8.97
N ARG A 191 -1.30 1.78 10.16
CA ARG A 191 -0.35 2.88 10.39
C ARG A 191 0.99 2.27 10.70
N VAL A 192 2.06 2.77 10.09
CA VAL A 192 3.40 2.19 10.24
C VAL A 192 4.38 3.31 10.50
N ARG A 193 5.36 3.08 11.37
CA ARG A 193 6.63 3.82 11.36
C ARG A 193 7.69 2.89 10.80
N ALA A 194 8.32 3.30 9.71
CA ALA A 194 9.35 2.49 9.09
C ALA A 194 10.48 3.35 8.53
N GLY A 195 11.70 2.86 8.71
CA GLY A 195 12.89 3.28 7.97
C GLY A 195 13.44 2.09 7.19
N ARG A 196 14.55 1.53 7.67
CA ARG A 196 15.09 0.29 7.12
C ARG A 196 14.23 -0.92 7.48
N PHE A 197 13.73 -0.95 8.72
CA PHE A 197 12.87 -2.00 9.25
C PHE A 197 11.54 -1.39 9.71
N VAL A 198 10.63 -2.22 10.23
CA VAL A 198 9.39 -1.75 10.83
C VAL A 198 9.62 -1.41 12.30
N ASP A 199 9.58 -0.11 12.60
CA ASP A 199 9.80 0.43 13.94
C ASP A 199 8.54 0.30 14.81
N ALA A 200 7.38 0.70 14.28
CA ALA A 200 6.11 0.64 14.99
C ALA A 200 4.92 0.40 14.06
N ILE A 201 3.82 -0.15 14.59
CA ILE A 201 2.61 -0.42 13.81
C ILE A 201 1.33 -0.18 14.64
N GLY A 202 0.25 0.22 13.98
CA GLY A 202 -1.08 0.44 14.56
C GLY A 202 -2.19 0.19 13.55
N LEU A 203 -3.40 -0.14 14.02
CA LEU A 203 -4.57 -0.36 13.17
C LEU A 203 -5.21 0.96 12.73
N ILE A 204 -5.85 0.89 11.57
CA ILE A 204 -6.85 1.87 11.12
C ILE A 204 -8.19 1.13 11.09
N CYS A 205 -9.16 1.64 11.81
CA CYS A 205 -10.48 1.02 11.95
C CYS A 205 -11.52 1.82 11.16
N GLY A 206 -12.51 1.12 10.63
CA GLY A 206 -13.61 1.70 9.89
C GLY A 206 -14.87 0.86 10.04
N PRO A 207 -16.04 1.38 9.65
CA PRO A 207 -17.31 0.74 9.91
C PRO A 207 -17.40 -0.66 9.28
N VAL A 208 -17.96 -1.62 10.02
CA VAL A 208 -18.32 -2.95 9.51
C VAL A 208 -19.34 -2.78 8.37
N PRO A 209 -19.24 -3.57 7.28
CA PRO A 209 -20.18 -3.48 6.18
C PRO A 209 -21.58 -3.85 6.67
N VAL A 210 -22.55 -2.97 6.42
CA VAL A 210 -23.97 -3.27 6.65
C VAL A 210 -24.39 -4.50 5.85
N GLY A 211 -24.94 -5.49 6.55
CA GLY A 211 -25.40 -6.74 5.96
C GLY A 211 -26.53 -6.54 4.94
N PRO A 212 -26.68 -7.43 3.95
CA PRO A 212 -27.82 -7.41 3.04
C PRO A 212 -29.12 -7.58 3.84
N GLY A 213 -30.00 -6.57 3.77
CA GLY A 213 -31.27 -6.54 4.50
C GLY A 213 -31.33 -5.49 5.62
N ALA A 214 -30.21 -4.85 5.99
CA ALA A 214 -30.30 -3.63 6.79
C ALA A 214 -31.01 -2.56 5.94
N PRO A 215 -32.13 -1.96 6.39
CA PRO A 215 -32.81 -0.93 5.63
C PRO A 215 -31.81 0.20 5.39
N THR A 216 -31.44 0.41 4.13
CA THR A 216 -30.64 1.57 3.72
C THR A 216 -31.44 2.80 4.11
N ALA A 217 -31.10 3.42 5.24
CA ALA A 217 -31.52 4.78 5.54
C ALA A 217 -31.19 5.60 4.29
N LYS A 218 -32.22 6.18 3.67
CA LYS A 218 -32.13 6.92 2.40
C LYS A 218 -30.90 7.84 2.42
N LEU A 219 -29.84 7.46 1.73
CA LEU A 219 -28.81 8.43 1.35
C LEU A 219 -29.45 9.37 0.32
N PRO A 220 -29.27 10.69 0.44
CA PRO A 220 -29.83 11.65 -0.51
C PRO A 220 -29.28 11.37 -1.91
N SER A 221 -30.18 11.10 -2.85
CA SER A 221 -29.87 10.93 -4.26
C SER A 221 -29.29 12.24 -4.83
N PRO A 222 -28.11 12.22 -5.49
CA PRO A 222 -27.62 13.40 -6.18
C PRO A 222 -28.42 13.60 -7.47
N LEU A 223 -29.03 14.80 -7.59
CA LEU A 223 -29.79 15.26 -8.75
C LEU A 223 -28.88 15.34 -10.00
N VAL A 224 -29.28 14.64 -11.07
CA VAL A 224 -28.65 14.67 -12.40
C VAL A 224 -29.49 15.60 -13.30
N GLN A 225 -28.87 16.62 -13.90
CA GLN A 225 -29.48 17.51 -14.90
C GLN A 225 -29.11 17.08 -16.34
N ALA A 226 -30.07 17.20 -17.26
CA ALA A 226 -29.98 16.77 -18.66
C ALA A 226 -29.34 17.85 -19.59
N PRO A 227 -28.80 17.47 -20.78
CA PRO A 227 -27.90 18.31 -21.58
C PRO A 227 -28.55 19.05 -22.76
N SER A 228 -27.85 20.07 -23.27
CA SER A 228 -28.14 20.85 -24.51
C SER A 228 -27.25 20.44 -25.70
N PRO A 229 -27.62 20.76 -26.96
CA PRO A 229 -27.14 20.10 -28.18
C PRO A 229 -25.85 20.67 -28.79
N ALA A 230 -25.27 19.85 -29.67
CA ALA A 230 -23.87 19.83 -30.12
C ALA A 230 -23.51 20.69 -31.36
N LEU A 231 -22.20 20.87 -31.55
CA LEU A 231 -21.53 21.21 -32.82
C LEU A 231 -20.60 20.04 -33.25
N PRO A 232 -20.34 19.82 -34.57
CA PRO A 232 -19.81 18.56 -35.07
C PRO A 232 -18.29 18.51 -35.35
N LEU A 233 -17.69 17.32 -35.20
CA LEU A 233 -16.33 16.95 -35.65
C LEU A 233 -16.19 15.47 -36.06
N ASN A 234 -15.40 15.25 -37.13
CA ASN A 234 -14.61 14.10 -37.64
C ASN A 234 -15.26 12.70 -37.96
N PRO A 235 -15.13 12.13 -39.20
CA PRO A 235 -15.95 11.00 -39.68
C PRO A 235 -15.57 9.56 -39.30
N ARG A 236 -14.42 9.25 -38.66
CA ARG A 236 -13.99 7.85 -38.42
C ARG A 236 -14.20 7.29 -37.00
N ALA A 237 -14.73 8.08 -36.06
CA ALA A 237 -15.13 7.64 -34.71
C ALA A 237 -16.65 7.43 -34.55
N LYS A 238 -17.41 7.43 -35.66
CA LYS A 238 -18.82 7.86 -35.66
C LYS A 238 -19.86 6.86 -35.12
N ASN A 239 -19.54 5.56 -35.00
CA ASN A 239 -20.58 4.55 -34.73
C ASN A 239 -20.46 3.78 -33.40
N MET A 240 -19.36 3.91 -32.65
CA MET A 240 -19.36 3.48 -31.25
C MET A 240 -19.68 4.69 -30.38
N ARG A 241 -20.91 4.74 -29.86
CA ARG A 241 -21.24 5.65 -28.77
C ARG A 241 -20.40 5.21 -27.58
N ILE A 242 -19.24 5.84 -27.39
CA ILE A 242 -18.46 5.67 -26.16
C ILE A 242 -19.31 6.27 -25.04
N PRO A 243 -19.68 5.47 -24.01
CA PRO A 243 -20.30 6.00 -22.81
C PRO A 243 -19.56 7.24 -22.29
N GLU A 244 -20.32 8.30 -22.01
CA GLU A 244 -19.75 9.60 -21.61
C GLU A 244 -19.07 9.57 -20.23
N ASP A 245 -19.20 8.46 -19.51
CA ASP A 245 -18.69 8.20 -18.17
C ASP A 245 -17.40 7.35 -18.13
N MET A 246 -16.81 7.03 -19.29
CA MET A 246 -15.55 6.29 -19.38
C MET A 246 -14.37 7.14 -19.83
N PHE A 247 -13.19 6.85 -19.27
CA PHE A 247 -11.93 7.30 -19.86
C PHE A 247 -11.75 6.71 -21.25
N VAL A 248 -11.05 7.44 -22.12
CA VAL A 248 -10.59 6.92 -23.42
C VAL A 248 -9.07 6.94 -23.45
N ILE A 249 -8.43 5.77 -23.45
CA ILE A 249 -6.97 5.69 -23.56
C ILE A 249 -6.55 6.22 -24.95
N VAL A 250 -5.73 7.27 -24.96
CA VAL A 250 -5.17 7.91 -26.16
C VAL A 250 -3.79 7.34 -26.48
N LYS A 251 -2.98 7.09 -25.45
CA LYS A 251 -1.67 6.45 -25.54
C LYS A 251 -1.56 5.37 -24.46
N PRO A 252 -1.00 4.19 -24.78
CA PRO A 252 -0.56 3.78 -26.11
C PRO A 252 -1.74 3.56 -27.07
N GLY A 253 -1.47 3.62 -28.38
CA GLY A 253 -2.44 3.21 -29.39
C GLY A 253 -2.53 1.68 -29.46
N ALA A 254 -3.66 1.17 -29.95
CA ALA A 254 -3.85 -0.27 -30.14
C ALA A 254 -2.75 -0.85 -31.06
N GLY A 255 -2.06 -1.90 -30.61
CA GLY A 255 -0.96 -2.55 -31.32
C GLY A 255 0.37 -1.80 -31.28
N ALA A 256 0.50 -0.72 -30.52
CA ALA A 256 1.77 0.01 -30.40
C ALA A 256 2.88 -0.88 -29.83
N LYS A 257 4.09 -0.76 -30.39
CA LYS A 257 5.32 -1.38 -29.87
C LYS A 257 6.09 -0.34 -29.07
N ILE A 258 6.29 -0.58 -27.79
CA ILE A 258 6.84 0.39 -26.85
C ILE A 258 8.10 -0.20 -26.24
N PRO A 259 9.25 0.48 -26.33
CA PRO A 259 10.46 0.06 -25.63
C PRO A 259 10.20 -0.06 -24.12
N HIS A 260 10.73 -1.11 -23.52
CA HIS A 260 10.65 -1.32 -22.08
C HIS A 260 11.18 -0.10 -21.31
N GLY A 261 10.47 0.31 -20.26
CA GLY A 261 10.77 1.51 -19.49
C GLY A 261 10.32 2.84 -20.12
N GLN A 262 9.70 2.82 -21.31
CA GLN A 262 9.20 4.03 -22.00
C GLN A 262 7.67 4.06 -22.12
N LEU A 263 6.96 3.26 -21.32
CA LEU A 263 5.50 3.24 -21.33
C LEU A 263 4.96 4.54 -20.72
N VAL A 264 4.26 5.32 -21.52
CA VAL A 264 3.49 6.48 -21.09
C VAL A 264 2.02 6.26 -21.42
N ILE A 265 1.16 6.37 -20.41
CA ILE A 265 -0.28 6.25 -20.57
C ILE A 265 -0.90 7.64 -20.56
N THR A 266 -1.66 7.96 -21.60
CA THR A 266 -2.47 9.19 -21.68
C THR A 266 -3.92 8.81 -21.94
N ALA A 267 -4.85 9.47 -21.28
CA ALA A 267 -6.28 9.26 -21.50
C ALA A 267 -7.03 10.59 -21.69
N THR A 268 -8.17 10.54 -22.36
CA THR A 268 -9.18 11.61 -22.34
C THR A 268 -10.12 11.36 -21.17
N GLU A 269 -10.43 12.43 -20.44
CA GLU A 269 -11.33 12.40 -19.29
C GLU A 269 -12.77 12.01 -19.69
N PRO A 270 -13.50 11.25 -18.86
CA PRO A 270 -14.94 11.10 -19.04
C PRO A 270 -15.66 12.44 -18.88
N LYS A 271 -16.66 12.70 -19.73
CA LYS A 271 -17.45 13.94 -19.66
C LYS A 271 -18.27 14.03 -18.38
N VAL A 272 -18.68 12.89 -17.83
CA VAL A 272 -19.44 12.83 -16.58
C VAL A 272 -18.76 11.95 -15.57
N GLY A 273 -18.89 12.32 -14.30
CA GLY A 273 -18.49 11.45 -13.21
C GLY A 273 -16.99 11.21 -13.06
N SER A 274 -16.16 12.11 -13.57
CA SER A 274 -14.73 12.14 -13.27
C SER A 274 -14.45 12.55 -11.82
N THR A 275 -13.34 12.08 -11.26
CA THR A 275 -12.78 12.51 -9.97
C THR A 275 -11.32 12.92 -10.16
N ASN A 276 -10.63 13.35 -9.10
CA ASN A 276 -9.21 13.73 -9.20
C ASN A 276 -8.25 12.52 -9.21
N VAL A 277 -8.76 11.30 -9.04
CA VAL A 277 -7.97 10.07 -9.02
C VAL A 277 -8.56 9.06 -9.99
N ALA A 278 -7.70 8.51 -10.84
CA ALA A 278 -8.01 7.42 -11.74
C ALA A 278 -7.30 6.14 -11.29
N GLU A 279 -7.86 4.99 -11.61
CA GLU A 279 -7.18 3.70 -11.50
C GLU A 279 -6.80 3.23 -12.90
N LEU A 280 -5.58 2.73 -13.05
CA LEU A 280 -5.10 2.05 -14.26
C LEU A 280 -4.96 0.57 -13.96
N GLU A 281 -5.61 -0.26 -14.77
CA GLU A 281 -5.42 -1.73 -14.79
C GLU A 281 -4.47 -2.06 -15.93
N LEU A 282 -3.30 -2.62 -15.61
CA LEU A 282 -2.36 -3.19 -16.58
C LEU A 282 -2.40 -4.72 -16.46
N ARG A 283 -2.63 -5.40 -17.58
CA ARG A 283 -2.71 -6.87 -17.64
C ARG A 283 -1.74 -7.43 -18.67
N TYR A 284 -0.91 -8.37 -18.25
CA TYR A 284 0.00 -9.12 -19.11
C TYR A 284 -0.76 -10.26 -19.79
N LEU A 285 -0.93 -10.16 -21.11
CA LEU A 285 -1.74 -11.10 -21.89
C LEU A 285 -1.01 -12.40 -22.22
N ASP A 286 0.31 -12.43 -22.09
CA ASP A 286 1.15 -13.62 -22.30
C ASP A 286 1.39 -14.40 -21.00
N ALA A 287 0.65 -14.08 -19.92
CA ALA A 287 0.69 -14.83 -18.67
C ALA A 287 0.10 -16.25 -18.83
N PRO A 288 0.60 -17.25 -18.07
CA PRO A 288 -0.01 -18.57 -17.99
C PRO A 288 -1.52 -18.49 -17.68
N ALA A 289 -2.33 -19.33 -18.32
CA ALA A 289 -3.81 -19.25 -18.25
C ALA A 289 -4.35 -19.26 -16.80
N ASN A 290 -3.71 -20.01 -15.91
CA ASN A 290 -4.06 -20.10 -14.49
C ASN A 290 -3.62 -18.89 -13.64
N GLN A 291 -2.85 -17.96 -14.20
CA GLN A 291 -2.26 -16.82 -13.49
C GLN A 291 -2.63 -15.47 -14.13
N GLN A 292 -3.45 -15.44 -15.18
CA GLN A 292 -3.76 -14.20 -15.92
C GLN A 292 -4.48 -13.10 -15.11
N HIS A 293 -4.95 -13.43 -13.91
CA HIS A 293 -5.65 -12.52 -13.00
C HIS A 293 -4.92 -12.31 -11.66
N SER A 294 -3.80 -13.00 -11.44
CA SER A 294 -3.00 -12.86 -10.23
C SER A 294 -1.90 -11.83 -10.44
N TYR A 295 -1.50 -11.18 -9.35
CA TYR A 295 -0.21 -10.50 -9.30
C TYR A 295 0.91 -11.52 -9.63
N PRO A 296 1.95 -11.14 -10.39
CA PRO A 296 2.27 -9.81 -10.95
C PRO A 296 1.69 -9.53 -12.35
N PHE A 297 0.83 -10.41 -12.88
CA PHE A 297 0.33 -10.32 -14.26
C PHE A 297 -0.88 -9.40 -14.44
N THR A 298 -1.51 -8.99 -13.34
CA THR A 298 -2.48 -7.89 -13.31
C THR A 298 -2.10 -6.94 -12.19
N THR A 299 -1.87 -5.68 -12.53
CA THR A 299 -1.53 -4.63 -11.57
C THR A 299 -2.54 -3.49 -11.71
N ILE A 300 -3.10 -3.05 -10.58
CA ILE A 300 -3.97 -1.88 -10.52
C ILE A 300 -3.21 -0.78 -9.77
N VAL A 301 -3.01 0.37 -10.42
CA VAL A 301 -2.34 1.53 -9.81
C VAL A 301 -3.29 2.72 -9.76
N SER A 302 -3.29 3.42 -8.62
CA SER A 302 -3.99 4.70 -8.49
C SER A 302 -3.09 5.83 -8.98
N VAL A 303 -3.61 6.68 -9.86
CA VAL A 303 -2.88 7.80 -10.46
C VAL A 303 -3.67 9.08 -10.30
N ASN A 304 -2.96 10.19 -10.15
CA ASN A 304 -3.59 11.50 -10.20
C ASN A 304 -4.15 11.73 -11.61
N LYS A 305 -5.41 12.17 -11.72
CA LYS A 305 -6.05 12.40 -13.01
C LYS A 305 -5.26 13.37 -13.89
N ALA A 306 -4.80 14.50 -13.35
CA ALA A 306 -4.08 15.49 -14.13
C ALA A 306 -2.79 14.92 -14.73
N GLN A 307 -2.09 14.05 -14.00
CA GLN A 307 -0.93 13.33 -14.52
C GLN A 307 -1.32 12.35 -15.64
N LEU A 308 -2.43 11.63 -15.48
CA LEU A 308 -2.95 10.74 -16.52
C LEU A 308 -3.32 11.49 -17.80
N LEU A 309 -3.94 12.68 -17.69
CA LEU A 309 -4.26 13.51 -18.84
C LEU A 309 -3.01 14.10 -19.51
N ALA A 310 -1.96 14.41 -18.73
CA ALA A 310 -0.70 14.94 -19.24
C ALA A 310 0.22 13.87 -19.84
N GLY A 311 0.00 12.59 -19.52
CA GLY A 311 0.88 11.48 -19.86
C GLY A 311 1.60 10.96 -18.62
N TYR A 312 1.04 9.90 -18.05
CA TYR A 312 1.58 9.25 -16.87
C TYR A 312 2.68 8.24 -17.25
N PRO A 313 3.94 8.44 -16.84
CA PRO A 313 4.99 7.45 -17.06
C PRO A 313 4.76 6.25 -16.15
N VAL A 314 4.76 5.05 -16.72
CA VAL A 314 4.61 3.80 -15.96
C VAL A 314 6.00 3.29 -15.61
N GLU A 315 6.25 3.15 -14.31
CA GLU A 315 7.49 2.57 -13.81
C GLU A 315 7.64 1.11 -14.23
N GLU A 316 8.89 0.71 -14.52
CA GLU A 316 9.24 -0.65 -14.93
C GLU A 316 8.80 -1.74 -13.93
N ARG A 317 8.76 -1.39 -12.63
CA ARG A 317 8.30 -2.28 -11.57
C ARG A 317 6.81 -2.64 -11.72
N VAL A 318 5.99 -1.73 -12.24
CA VAL A 318 4.54 -1.96 -12.43
C VAL A 318 4.29 -3.03 -13.49
N THR A 319 5.16 -3.11 -14.50
CA THR A 319 5.11 -4.14 -15.55
C THR A 319 5.93 -5.39 -15.20
N GLY A 320 6.53 -5.46 -14.01
CA GLY A 320 7.29 -6.63 -13.55
C GLY A 320 8.46 -7.03 -14.44
N GLY A 321 8.93 -6.15 -15.33
CA GLY A 321 9.95 -6.47 -16.32
C GLY A 321 9.49 -7.32 -17.51
N TYR A 322 8.19 -7.66 -17.64
CA TYR A 322 7.74 -8.59 -18.66
C TYR A 322 7.59 -7.93 -20.05
N ILE A 323 8.36 -8.43 -21.01
CA ILE A 323 8.26 -8.12 -22.43
C ILE A 323 7.16 -8.98 -23.05
N GLY A 324 6.29 -8.41 -23.88
CA GLY A 324 5.19 -9.15 -24.51
C GLY A 324 3.94 -8.30 -24.70
N ARG A 325 2.80 -8.95 -24.90
CA ARG A 325 1.50 -8.31 -25.09
C ARG A 325 0.90 -7.89 -23.77
N TRP A 326 0.48 -6.64 -23.72
CA TRP A 326 -0.14 -6.00 -22.57
C TRP A 326 -1.47 -5.38 -22.95
N GLN A 327 -2.30 -5.18 -21.94
CA GLN A 327 -3.56 -4.46 -22.06
C GLN A 327 -3.65 -3.42 -20.95
N VAL A 328 -4.12 -2.21 -21.27
CA VAL A 328 -4.39 -1.16 -20.30
C VAL A 328 -5.86 -0.76 -20.33
N ARG A 329 -6.43 -0.47 -19.15
CA ARG A 329 -7.74 0.16 -18.95
C ARG A 329 -7.64 1.23 -17.87
N ALA A 330 -8.53 2.22 -17.93
CA ALA A 330 -8.63 3.28 -16.93
C ALA A 330 -10.07 3.42 -16.42
N ARG A 331 -10.24 3.80 -15.15
CA ARG A 331 -11.54 4.21 -14.60
C ARG A 331 -11.40 5.35 -13.58
N SER A 332 -12.47 6.10 -13.37
CA SER A 332 -12.55 7.06 -12.27
C SER A 332 -12.62 6.31 -10.93
N SER A 333 -11.81 6.71 -9.95
CA SER A 333 -11.82 6.13 -8.60
C SER A 333 -12.28 7.15 -7.54
N MET A 334 -12.17 6.80 -6.26
CA MET A 334 -12.54 7.64 -5.10
C MET A 334 -14.01 8.07 -5.02
N LYS A 335 -14.89 7.40 -5.75
CA LYS A 335 -16.34 7.47 -5.56
C LYS A 335 -16.81 6.34 -4.65
N ALA A 336 -18.03 6.48 -4.10
CA ALA A 336 -18.68 5.37 -3.40
C ALA A 336 -18.82 4.12 -4.29
N VAL A 337 -19.01 4.32 -5.60
CA VAL A 337 -18.93 3.30 -6.64
C VAL A 337 -17.95 3.79 -7.71
N PRO A 338 -16.81 3.12 -7.95
CA PRO A 338 -15.90 3.47 -9.03
C PRO A 338 -16.61 3.54 -10.38
N GLY A 339 -16.11 4.40 -11.28
CA GLY A 339 -16.64 4.50 -12.64
C GLY A 339 -16.41 3.22 -13.44
N PRO A 340 -17.11 3.05 -14.58
CA PRO A 340 -16.84 1.95 -15.48
C PRO A 340 -15.40 2.01 -16.01
N TRP A 341 -14.84 0.83 -16.25
CA TRP A 341 -13.56 0.70 -16.93
C TRP A 341 -13.68 1.07 -18.40
N SER A 342 -12.68 1.81 -18.90
CA SER A 342 -12.52 2.09 -20.31
C SER A 342 -12.46 0.82 -21.14
N LEU A 343 -12.67 0.99 -22.45
CA LEU A 343 -12.33 -0.05 -23.41
C LEU A 343 -10.84 -0.41 -23.27
N PRO A 344 -10.52 -1.71 -23.38
CA PRO A 344 -9.15 -2.16 -23.29
C PRO A 344 -8.32 -1.73 -24.51
N VAL A 345 -7.12 -1.23 -24.26
CA VAL A 345 -6.15 -0.97 -25.32
C VAL A 345 -4.98 -1.92 -25.18
N GLN A 346 -4.77 -2.75 -26.21
CA GLN A 346 -3.66 -3.69 -26.26
C GLN A 346 -2.43 -3.07 -26.91
N PHE A 347 -1.25 -3.36 -26.37
CA PHE A 347 0.03 -2.90 -26.88
C PHE A 347 1.10 -3.97 -26.61
N GLN A 348 2.31 -3.78 -27.13
CA GLN A 348 3.42 -4.69 -26.92
C GLN A 348 4.61 -3.95 -26.30
N LEU A 349 5.08 -4.43 -25.15
CA LEU A 349 6.38 -4.04 -24.63
C LEU A 349 7.46 -4.83 -25.37
N VAL A 350 8.47 -4.15 -25.89
CA VAL A 350 9.61 -4.74 -26.58
C VAL A 350 10.90 -4.40 -25.84
N LYS A 351 11.92 -5.24 -25.96
CA LYS A 351 13.24 -4.96 -25.39
C LYS A 351 13.74 -3.62 -25.95
N ALA A 352 14.21 -2.73 -25.07
CA ALA A 352 14.81 -1.47 -25.51
C ALA A 352 16.00 -1.79 -26.42
N GLN A 353 15.92 -1.36 -27.68
CA GLN A 353 17.02 -1.52 -28.60
C GLN A 353 18.14 -0.58 -28.13
N PRO A 354 19.38 -1.07 -27.93
CA PRO A 354 20.48 -0.18 -27.61
C PRO A 354 20.56 0.91 -28.69
N PRO A 355 20.86 2.17 -28.30
CA PRO A 355 21.02 3.23 -29.28
C PRO A 355 22.01 2.77 -30.35
N PRO A 356 21.76 3.06 -31.64
CA PRO A 356 22.71 2.70 -32.69
C PRO A 356 24.08 3.24 -32.29
N PRO A 357 25.16 2.46 -32.47
CA PRO A 357 26.50 2.94 -32.17
C PRO A 357 26.68 4.28 -32.87
N MET A 358 26.99 5.33 -32.11
CA MET A 358 27.24 6.64 -32.69
C MET A 358 28.35 6.46 -33.72
N VAL A 359 27.99 6.56 -35.00
CA VAL A 359 28.97 6.62 -36.08
C VAL A 359 29.80 7.85 -35.79
N GLN A 360 31.02 7.65 -35.29
CA GLN A 360 31.98 8.73 -35.12
C GLN A 360 32.12 9.40 -36.49
N LEU A 361 31.55 10.59 -36.65
CA LEU A 361 31.84 11.39 -37.83
C LEU A 361 33.36 11.54 -37.92
N PRO A 362 33.97 11.30 -39.10
CA PRO A 362 35.38 11.60 -39.31
C PRO A 362 35.62 13.03 -38.85
N ARG A 363 36.47 13.22 -37.83
CA ARG A 363 36.92 14.55 -37.45
C ARG A 363 37.60 15.16 -38.67
N LEU A 364 36.94 16.13 -39.30
CA LEU A 364 37.58 17.00 -40.28
C LEU A 364 38.61 17.81 -39.50
N ASN A 365 39.87 17.36 -39.53
CA ASN A 365 41.01 18.13 -39.09
C ASN A 365 41.22 19.29 -40.08
N ALA A 366 40.45 20.37 -39.91
CA ALA A 366 40.77 21.64 -40.54
C ALA A 366 41.84 22.35 -39.69
N PRO A 367 42.98 22.79 -40.26
CA PRO A 367 43.97 23.59 -39.55
C PRO A 367 43.38 24.97 -39.25
N ILE A 368 43.14 25.25 -37.98
CA ILE A 368 42.73 26.57 -37.50
C ILE A 368 43.97 27.47 -37.53
N THR A 369 43.96 28.45 -38.42
CA THR A 369 44.90 29.59 -38.42
C THR A 369 44.55 30.48 -37.22
N GLN A 370 45.38 30.46 -36.18
CA GLN A 370 45.22 31.31 -35.00
C GLN A 370 45.62 32.75 -35.32
N ALA A 371 44.71 33.69 -35.07
CA ALA A 371 45.03 35.12 -35.01
C ALA A 371 45.69 35.47 -33.66
N PRO A 372 46.57 36.50 -33.59
CA PRO A 372 47.30 36.85 -32.38
C PRO A 372 46.42 37.63 -31.40
N VAL A 373 46.45 37.22 -30.13
CA VAL A 373 45.87 37.96 -29.00
C VAL A 373 46.96 38.85 -28.36
N PRO A 374 46.70 40.13 -28.04
CA PRO A 374 47.68 40.98 -27.37
C PRO A 374 47.80 40.65 -25.88
N ASN A 375 49.06 40.53 -25.45
CA ASN A 375 49.52 40.38 -24.07
C ASN A 375 49.29 41.65 -23.22
N THR A 376 48.71 41.46 -22.05
CA THR A 376 48.95 42.22 -20.79
C THR A 376 48.50 41.27 -19.67
N GLY A 377 49.25 40.83 -18.66
CA GLY A 377 50.56 41.15 -18.11
C GLY A 377 50.46 40.96 -16.59
N VAL A 378 51.44 40.27 -15.96
CA VAL A 378 51.80 40.32 -14.51
C VAL A 378 50.87 39.50 -13.57
N ALA A 379 51.25 38.56 -12.68
CA ALA A 379 52.49 37.94 -12.15
C ALA A 379 52.13 36.60 -11.41
N PRO A 380 53.10 35.82 -10.89
CA PRO A 380 52.97 34.37 -10.64
C PRO A 380 52.88 33.95 -9.17
N THR A 381 52.36 32.73 -8.90
CA THR A 381 52.84 31.93 -7.74
C THR A 381 52.58 30.41 -7.88
N MET A 382 53.71 29.70 -7.94
CA MET A 382 54.10 28.39 -7.38
C MET A 382 53.22 27.12 -7.47
N VAL A 383 53.77 26.16 -8.24
CA VAL A 383 54.30 24.82 -7.82
C VAL A 383 53.36 23.88 -7.01
N ARG A 384 52.93 22.74 -7.62
CA ARG A 384 53.53 21.37 -7.43
C ARG A 384 52.61 20.24 -8.01
N PRO A 385 53.12 19.33 -8.87
CA PRO A 385 52.62 17.95 -9.09
C PRO A 385 53.51 16.94 -8.31
N PRO A 386 53.32 15.59 -8.28
CA PRO A 386 52.51 14.67 -9.11
C PRO A 386 51.69 13.65 -8.25
N THR A 387 50.97 12.63 -8.77
CA THR A 387 51.49 11.28 -9.13
C THR A 387 50.42 10.41 -9.81
N THR A 388 50.92 9.57 -10.72
CA THR A 388 50.30 8.52 -11.52
C THR A 388 50.20 7.15 -10.82
N SER A 389 49.47 6.21 -11.46
CA SER A 389 49.46 4.72 -11.33
C SER A 389 48.67 4.18 -10.12
N SER A 390 47.98 3.03 -10.15
CA SER A 390 48.03 1.79 -10.96
C SER A 390 46.67 1.06 -10.83
N GLN A 391 46.07 0.49 -11.89
CA GLN A 391 46.09 -0.95 -12.24
C GLN A 391 46.11 -1.98 -11.08
N GLY A 392 45.17 -2.94 -11.17
CA GLY A 392 45.07 -4.21 -10.42
C GLY A 392 43.58 -4.54 -10.21
N GLY A 393 42.96 -5.58 -10.77
CA GLY A 393 43.47 -6.90 -11.11
C GLY A 393 42.89 -7.92 -10.12
N ALA A 394 41.84 -8.62 -10.55
CA ALA A 394 41.27 -9.90 -10.08
C ALA A 394 41.66 -10.49 -8.71
N ALA A 395 40.66 -10.97 -7.94
CA ALA A 395 40.57 -12.38 -7.57
C ALA A 395 39.31 -12.67 -6.73
N SER A 396 38.55 -13.64 -7.20
CA SER A 396 37.53 -14.41 -6.50
C SER A 396 38.16 -15.18 -5.33
N SER A 397 37.55 -15.19 -4.15
CA SER A 397 37.83 -16.21 -3.14
C SER A 397 36.54 -16.69 -2.47
N LEU A 398 36.09 -17.87 -2.91
CA LEU A 398 35.20 -18.77 -2.17
C LEU A 398 35.89 -19.17 -0.86
N PHE A 399 35.31 -18.82 0.28
CA PHE A 399 35.67 -19.42 1.56
C PHE A 399 34.72 -20.59 1.86
N VAL A 400 35.20 -21.78 1.53
CA VAL A 400 34.76 -23.05 2.11
C VAL A 400 35.52 -23.22 3.43
N ARG A 401 34.81 -23.35 4.56
CA ARG A 401 35.38 -23.83 5.83
C ARG A 401 34.90 -25.25 6.10
N PRO A 402 35.79 -26.24 6.22
CA PRO A 402 35.45 -27.55 6.75
C PRO A 402 35.81 -27.71 8.23
N ARG A 403 34.97 -28.49 8.91
CA ARG A 403 35.18 -29.39 10.07
C ARG A 403 35.84 -28.87 11.36
N GLY A 404 35.19 -29.23 12.47
CA GLY A 404 35.79 -29.38 13.80
C GLY A 404 34.81 -30.10 14.73
N VAL A 405 34.97 -31.42 14.84
CA VAL A 405 34.37 -32.31 15.83
C VAL A 405 35.40 -32.46 16.94
N GLU A 406 35.03 -32.29 18.22
CA GLU A 406 35.57 -33.05 19.36
C GLU A 406 34.96 -32.59 20.70
N GLY A 407 34.74 -33.55 21.60
CA GLY A 407 34.62 -33.31 23.05
C GLY A 407 33.24 -33.50 23.67
N GLN A 408 32.77 -34.74 23.82
CA GLN A 408 31.70 -35.07 24.76
C GLN A 408 32.26 -35.98 25.86
N GLU A 409 32.71 -35.36 26.95
CA GLU A 409 33.05 -36.04 28.20
C GLU A 409 31.78 -36.40 28.97
N ALA A 410 31.72 -37.66 29.38
CA ALA A 410 30.68 -38.21 30.22
C ALA A 410 30.92 -37.82 31.69
N GLY A 411 30.15 -36.85 32.18
CA GLY A 411 30.06 -36.51 33.61
C GLY A 411 28.86 -37.21 34.26
N ARG A 412 29.13 -38.31 34.95
CA ARG A 412 28.20 -39.06 35.80
C ARG A 412 28.12 -38.35 37.17
N GLY A 413 26.93 -37.86 37.55
CA GLY A 413 26.66 -37.23 38.85
C GLY A 413 25.38 -37.79 39.49
N PRO A 414 25.26 -37.77 40.83
CA PRO A 414 24.66 -38.86 41.60
C PRO A 414 23.17 -38.71 41.88
N SER A 415 22.55 -39.87 42.06
CA SER A 415 21.19 -40.11 42.56
C SER A 415 20.95 -39.44 43.91
N GLU A 416 19.90 -38.64 43.99
CA GLU A 416 19.32 -38.10 45.22
C GLU A 416 18.12 -38.97 45.66
N PRO A 417 17.88 -39.20 46.98
CA PRO A 417 16.97 -40.23 47.46
C PRO A 417 15.52 -39.76 47.58
N ALA A 418 14.61 -40.71 47.36
CA ALA A 418 13.17 -40.57 47.48
C ALA A 418 12.69 -40.23 48.91
N GLU A 419 11.76 -39.28 49.01
CA GLU A 419 10.96 -38.99 50.21
C GLU A 419 9.65 -39.79 50.18
N PRO A 420 9.21 -40.41 51.30
CA PRO A 420 8.11 -41.35 51.31
C PRO A 420 6.72 -40.70 51.46
N ALA A 421 5.76 -41.39 50.86
CA ALA A 421 4.34 -41.10 50.83
C ALA A 421 3.68 -40.96 52.22
N LYS A 422 2.87 -39.90 52.38
CA LYS A 422 1.80 -39.80 53.37
C LYS A 422 0.45 -40.05 52.71
N LYS A 423 -0.30 -41.01 53.24
CA LYS A 423 -1.78 -41.10 53.25
C LYS A 423 -2.18 -42.01 54.42
N PRO A 424 -3.38 -41.89 54.99
CA PRO A 424 -4.39 -40.83 54.89
C PRO A 424 -4.33 -39.82 56.04
#